data_AF-A0A527X7N3-F1
#
_entry.id   AF-A0A527X7N3-F1
#
_cell.length_a   1.000
_cell.length_b   1.000
_cell.length_c   1.000
_cell.angle_alpha   90.00
_cell.angle_beta   90.00
_cell.angle_gamma   90.00
#
_symmetry.space_group_name_H-M   'P 1'
#
loop_
_entity.id
_entity.type
_entity.pdbx_description
1 polymer ?
#
loop_
_entity_poly.entity_id
_entity_poly.type
_entity_poly.pdbx_seq_one_letter_code
_entity_poly.pdbx_strand_id
1 'polypeptide(L)'
;LITRGLKAGHPVPVAIAMVAREMADPIGTEFGVVADEVTYGSDLVSALNNLFDRVGHEDLPLFVTAVSIQSSSGGNLREILDGLSATIRERGKLRRKVRAISTEGRMSAYILTAVPALLFTAIMVLMPQFYQDVWDEPKTWYMLSGTIFWLLLGNAIMFKMSNFRF
;
A
#
# COMPACT_ATOMS: atom_id res chain seq x y z
N LEU A 1 -11.28 12.70 -12.17
CA LEU A 1 -12.46 13.38 -12.75
C LEU A 1 -12.45 14.86 -12.42
N ILE A 2 -12.32 15.24 -11.14
CA ILE A 2 -12.25 16.64 -10.69
C ILE A 2 -11.26 17.50 -11.50
N THR A 3 -9.98 17.10 -11.58
CA THR A 3 -8.96 17.84 -12.36
C THR A 3 -9.29 17.96 -13.85
N ARG A 4 -9.93 16.94 -14.45
CA ARG A 4 -10.39 16.98 -15.84
C ARG A 4 -11.55 17.96 -16.02
N GLY A 5 -12.51 17.98 -15.08
CA GLY A 5 -13.61 18.94 -15.08
C GLY A 5 -13.11 20.39 -14.97
N LEU A 6 -12.14 20.65 -14.10
CA LEU A 6 -11.51 21.97 -13.97
C LEU A 6 -10.68 22.37 -15.20
N LYS A 7 -10.11 21.40 -15.92
CA LYS A 7 -9.44 21.64 -17.22
C LYS A 7 -10.43 22.01 -18.32
N ALA A 8 -11.64 21.45 -18.28
CA ALA A 8 -12.74 21.82 -19.16
C ALA A 8 -13.39 23.17 -18.79
N GLY A 9 -12.92 23.83 -17.72
CA GLY A 9 -13.41 25.14 -17.28
C GLY A 9 -14.63 25.08 -16.37
N HIS A 10 -15.04 23.90 -15.89
CA HIS A 10 -16.13 23.79 -14.95
C HIS A 10 -15.75 24.36 -13.57
N PRO A 11 -16.69 25.03 -12.86
CA PRO A 11 -16.52 25.36 -11.45
C PRO A 11 -16.33 24.12 -10.57
N VAL A 12 -15.67 24.29 -9.42
CA VAL A 12 -15.38 23.20 -8.47
C VAL A 12 -16.63 22.42 -8.03
N PRO A 13 -17.75 23.07 -7.67
CA PRO A 13 -18.96 22.36 -7.28
C PRO A 13 -19.52 21.47 -8.40
N VAL A 14 -19.42 21.92 -9.66
CA VAL A 14 -19.83 21.14 -10.83
C VAL A 14 -18.92 19.93 -11.02
N ALA A 15 -17.60 20.11 -10.84
CA ALA A 15 -16.65 19.02 -10.91
C ALA A 15 -16.87 17.95 -9.83
N ILE A 16 -17.31 18.37 -8.63
CA ILE A 16 -17.71 17.47 -7.53
C ILE A 16 -19.01 16.73 -7.87
N ALA A 17 -20.03 17.43 -8.37
CA ALA A 17 -21.28 16.81 -8.80
C ALA A 17 -21.10 15.80 -9.95
N MET A 18 -20.10 16.00 -10.83
CA MET A 18 -19.73 15.00 -11.83
C MET A 18 -19.17 13.73 -11.20
N VAL A 19 -18.36 13.83 -10.14
CA VAL A 19 -17.85 12.64 -9.41
C VAL A 19 -19.02 11.85 -8.82
N ALA A 20 -19.99 12.54 -8.22
CA ALA A 20 -21.17 11.90 -7.65
C ALA A 20 -21.97 11.06 -8.67
N ARG A 21 -22.05 11.53 -9.92
CA ARG A 21 -22.80 10.86 -10.99
C ARG A 21 -22.01 9.78 -11.74
N GLU A 22 -20.70 9.97 -11.91
CA GLU A 22 -19.86 9.10 -12.75
C GLU A 22 -19.15 7.99 -11.97
N MET A 23 -18.97 8.14 -10.66
CA MET A 23 -18.31 7.12 -9.84
C MET A 23 -19.31 6.14 -9.25
N ALA A 24 -18.92 4.87 -9.20
CA ALA A 24 -19.67 3.85 -8.48
C ALA A 24 -19.63 4.09 -6.96
N ASP A 25 -20.60 3.53 -6.26
CA ASP A 25 -20.66 3.54 -4.80
C ASP A 25 -19.49 2.76 -4.17
N PRO A 26 -19.00 3.17 -2.99
CA PRO A 26 -19.53 4.24 -2.13
C PRO A 26 -19.06 5.66 -2.49
N ILE A 27 -18.17 5.81 -3.48
CA ILE A 27 -17.58 7.12 -3.83
C ILE A 27 -18.64 8.07 -4.41
N GLY A 28 -19.51 7.56 -5.30
CA GLY A 28 -20.60 8.33 -5.89
C GLY A 28 -21.53 8.91 -4.82
N THR A 29 -22.06 8.05 -3.95
CA THR A 29 -22.91 8.44 -2.82
C THR A 29 -22.27 9.51 -1.92
N GLU A 30 -21.03 9.31 -1.45
CA GLU A 30 -20.39 10.25 -0.53
C GLU A 30 -20.10 11.63 -1.16
N PHE A 31 -19.68 11.67 -2.42
CA PHE A 31 -19.53 12.93 -3.16
C PHE A 31 -20.87 13.55 -3.54
N GLY A 32 -21.94 12.74 -3.63
CA GLY A 32 -23.32 13.20 -3.79
C GLY A 32 -23.79 14.00 -2.59
N VAL A 33 -23.55 13.50 -1.38
CA VAL A 33 -23.85 14.24 -0.13
C VAL A 33 -23.13 15.59 -0.10
N VAL A 34 -21.85 15.64 -0.52
CA VAL A 34 -21.11 16.92 -0.62
C VAL A 34 -21.74 17.86 -1.65
N ALA A 35 -22.13 17.35 -2.82
CA ALA A 35 -22.77 18.16 -3.86
C ALA A 35 -24.12 18.73 -3.37
N ASP A 36 -24.88 17.93 -2.62
CA ASP A 36 -26.14 18.35 -2.04
C ASP A 36 -25.92 19.43 -0.95
N GLU A 37 -25.00 19.21 0.00
CA GLU A 37 -24.64 20.19 1.04
C GLU A 37 -24.29 21.55 0.43
N VAL A 38 -23.46 21.56 -0.62
CA VAL A 38 -23.08 22.79 -1.34
C VAL A 38 -24.27 23.41 -2.08
N THR A 39 -25.15 22.60 -2.67
CA THR A 39 -26.37 23.08 -3.35
C THR A 39 -27.34 23.75 -2.38
N TYR A 40 -27.43 23.25 -1.14
CA TYR A 40 -28.21 23.86 -0.06
C TYR A 40 -27.52 25.05 0.62
N GLY A 41 -26.37 25.50 0.10
CA GLY A 41 -25.70 26.73 0.53
C GLY A 41 -24.63 26.54 1.61
N SER A 42 -24.22 25.31 1.90
CA SER A 42 -23.04 25.09 2.74
C SER A 42 -21.76 25.50 2.02
N ASP A 43 -20.80 26.02 2.78
CA ASP A 43 -19.47 26.29 2.26
C ASP A 43 -18.79 25.00 1.79
N LEU A 44 -18.09 25.06 0.66
CA LEU A 44 -17.45 23.90 0.05
C LEU A 44 -16.39 23.28 0.95
N VAL A 45 -15.62 24.09 1.68
CA VAL A 45 -14.58 23.58 2.59
C VAL A 45 -15.24 22.89 3.77
N SER A 46 -16.33 23.44 4.32
CA SER A 46 -17.12 22.77 5.36
C SER A 46 -17.68 21.43 4.90
N ALA A 47 -18.29 21.37 3.71
CA ALA A 47 -18.86 20.13 3.17
C ALA A 47 -17.78 19.04 2.92
N LEU A 48 -16.59 19.45 2.49
CA LEU A 48 -15.46 18.54 2.33
C LEU A 48 -14.85 18.07 3.67
N ASN A 49 -14.90 18.89 4.72
CA ASN A 49 -14.54 18.44 6.06
C ASN A 49 -15.55 17.41 6.59
N ASN A 50 -16.85 17.63 6.39
CA ASN A 50 -17.88 16.65 6.74
C ASN A 50 -17.65 15.31 6.03
N LEU A 51 -17.25 15.34 4.74
CA LEU A 51 -16.85 14.14 4.00
C LEU A 51 -15.66 13.43 4.67
N PHE A 52 -14.64 14.18 5.10
CA PHE A 52 -13.50 13.60 5.80
C PHE A 52 -13.92 12.96 7.14
N ASP A 53 -14.80 13.60 7.90
CA ASP A 53 -15.29 13.06 9.18
C ASP A 53 -16.10 11.76 8.99
N ARG A 54 -16.82 11.62 7.88
CA ARG A 54 -17.57 10.40 7.54
C ARG A 54 -16.67 9.27 7.00
N VAL A 55 -15.72 9.58 6.12
CA VAL A 55 -14.95 8.57 5.37
C VAL A 55 -13.60 8.25 6.02
N GLY A 56 -12.94 9.24 6.63
CA GLY A 56 -11.66 9.07 7.34
C GLY A 56 -10.46 8.70 6.46
N HIS A 57 -10.53 8.89 5.14
CA HIS A 57 -9.43 8.50 4.25
C HIS A 57 -8.23 9.45 4.34
N GLU A 58 -7.01 8.89 4.44
CA GLU A 58 -5.75 9.63 4.71
C GLU A 58 -5.43 10.75 3.70
N ASP A 59 -5.86 10.61 2.45
CA ASP A 59 -5.60 11.61 1.41
C ASP A 59 -6.68 12.72 1.31
N LEU A 60 -7.83 12.57 2.00
CA LEU A 60 -8.90 13.58 1.98
C LEU A 60 -8.49 14.91 2.65
N PRO A 61 -7.82 14.95 3.81
CA PRO A 61 -7.37 16.21 4.42
C PRO A 61 -6.50 17.05 3.50
N LEU A 62 -5.66 16.38 2.69
CA LEU A 62 -4.80 17.05 1.72
C LEU A 62 -5.63 17.68 0.58
N PHE A 63 -6.70 17.01 0.15
CA PHE A 63 -7.66 17.56 -0.80
C PHE A 63 -8.43 18.74 -0.21
N VAL A 64 -8.96 18.63 1.01
CA VAL A 64 -9.67 19.74 1.68
C VAL A 64 -8.76 20.96 1.85
N THR A 65 -7.52 20.75 2.28
CA THR A 65 -6.53 21.83 2.45
C THR A 65 -6.23 22.51 1.12
N ALA A 66 -6.04 21.76 0.05
CA ALA A 66 -5.81 22.31 -1.29
C ALA A 66 -6.98 23.18 -1.77
N VAL A 67 -8.22 22.74 -1.54
CA VAL A 67 -9.43 23.51 -1.90
C VAL A 67 -9.59 24.74 -1.01
N SER A 68 -9.27 24.65 0.28
CA SER A 68 -9.33 25.77 1.23
C SER A 68 -8.32 26.89 0.90
N ILE A 69 -7.07 26.52 0.61
CA ILE A 69 -6.02 27.46 0.18
C ILE A 69 -6.45 28.17 -1.10
N GLN A 70 -7.02 27.43 -2.05
CA GLN A 70 -7.54 28.02 -3.26
C GLN A 70 -8.67 29.02 -2.99
N SER A 71 -9.64 28.64 -2.16
CA SER A 71 -10.81 29.48 -1.89
C SER A 71 -10.43 30.80 -1.22
N SER A 72 -9.36 30.80 -0.42
CA SER A 72 -8.84 31.97 0.29
C SER A 72 -7.86 32.82 -0.53
N SER A 73 -7.00 32.19 -1.34
CA SER A 73 -5.95 32.88 -2.11
C SER A 73 -6.36 33.23 -3.55
N GLY A 74 -7.44 32.65 -4.08
CA GLY A 74 -7.90 32.89 -5.46
C GLY A 74 -6.94 32.41 -6.56
N GLY A 75 -5.99 31.53 -6.23
CA GLY A 75 -4.95 31.04 -7.13
C GLY A 75 -5.45 30.17 -8.30
N ASN A 76 -4.59 29.35 -8.90
CA ASN A 76 -5.04 28.41 -9.93
C ASN A 76 -5.30 27.02 -9.33
N LEU A 77 -6.55 26.74 -8.97
CA LEU A 77 -6.95 25.46 -8.35
C LEU A 77 -6.50 24.26 -9.18
N ARG A 78 -6.50 24.41 -10.51
CA ARG A 78 -6.09 23.37 -11.44
C ARG A 78 -4.65 22.93 -11.16
N GLU A 79 -3.76 23.88 -10.95
CA GLU A 79 -2.34 23.61 -10.70
C GLU A 79 -2.13 22.94 -9.34
N ILE A 80 -2.80 23.44 -8.30
CA ILE A 80 -2.75 22.85 -6.95
C ILE A 80 -3.28 21.41 -6.98
N LEU A 81 -4.42 21.16 -7.62
CA LEU A 81 -5.02 19.82 -7.69
C LEU A 81 -4.28 18.88 -8.65
N ASP A 82 -3.62 19.39 -9.69
CA ASP A 82 -2.72 18.59 -10.53
C ASP A 82 -1.49 18.15 -9.73
N GLY A 83 -0.88 19.04 -8.93
CA GLY A 83 0.20 18.71 -8.00
C GLY A 83 -0.23 17.66 -6.97
N LEU A 84 -1.38 17.86 -6.33
CA LEU A 84 -1.96 16.89 -5.40
C LEU A 84 -2.20 15.52 -6.06
N SER A 85 -2.79 15.52 -7.25
CA SER A 85 -3.03 14.29 -8.00
C SER A 85 -1.74 13.55 -8.34
N ALA A 86 -0.66 14.28 -8.63
CA ALA A 86 0.67 13.70 -8.84
C ALA A 86 1.21 13.09 -7.54
N THR A 87 1.14 13.81 -6.41
CA THR A 87 1.60 13.31 -5.10
C THR A 87 0.87 12.05 -4.66
N ILE A 88 -0.46 12.00 -4.79
CA ILE A 88 -1.26 10.80 -4.46
C ILE A 88 -0.83 9.62 -5.34
N ARG A 89 -0.63 9.84 -6.64
CA ARG A 89 -0.15 8.79 -7.56
C ARG A 89 1.25 8.31 -7.21
N GLU A 90 2.15 9.21 -6.84
CA GLU A 90 3.51 8.88 -6.40
C GLU A 90 3.49 8.06 -5.11
N ARG A 91 2.70 8.45 -4.10
CA ARG A 91 2.49 7.65 -2.89
C ARG A 91 1.99 6.26 -3.22
N GLY A 92 1.00 6.15 -4.11
CA GLY A 92 0.48 4.87 -4.58
C GLY A 92 1.53 4.01 -5.30
N LYS A 93 2.36 4.62 -6.16
CA LYS A 93 3.48 3.94 -6.83
C LYS A 93 4.52 3.46 -5.81
N LEU A 94 4.85 4.28 -4.82
CA LEU A 94 5.79 3.94 -3.75
C LEU A 94 5.27 2.75 -2.94
N ARG A 95 4.00 2.77 -2.50
CA ARG A 95 3.37 1.65 -1.76
C ARG A 95 3.43 0.35 -2.57
N ARG A 96 3.12 0.40 -3.88
CA ARG A 96 3.23 -0.78 -4.77
C ARG A 96 4.67 -1.25 -4.94
N LYS A 97 5.62 -0.33 -5.11
CA LYS A 97 7.05 -0.65 -5.25
C LYS A 97 7.60 -1.29 -3.97
N VAL A 98 7.27 -0.75 -2.80
CA VAL A 98 7.62 -1.35 -1.50
C VAL A 98 7.03 -2.75 -1.40
N ARG A 99 5.74 -2.94 -1.70
CA ARG A 99 5.10 -4.26 -1.67
C ARG A 99 5.78 -5.26 -2.61
N ALA A 100 6.16 -4.82 -3.82
CA ALA A 100 6.85 -5.68 -4.80
C ALA A 100 8.24 -6.10 -4.28
N ILE A 101 9.06 -5.15 -3.82
CA ILE A 101 10.40 -5.42 -3.29
C ILE A 101 10.33 -6.31 -2.04
N SER A 102 9.38 -6.06 -1.14
CA SER A 102 9.16 -6.89 0.04
C SER A 102 8.74 -8.32 -0.34
N THR A 103 7.99 -8.49 -1.42
CA THR A 103 7.58 -9.82 -1.91
C THR A 103 8.76 -10.57 -2.51
N GLU A 104 9.59 -9.90 -3.31
CA GLU A 104 10.82 -10.48 -3.88
C GLU A 104 11.78 -10.95 -2.78
N GLY A 105 12.01 -10.12 -1.76
CA GLY A 105 12.85 -10.47 -0.62
C GLY A 105 12.34 -11.69 0.17
N ARG A 106 11.02 -11.79 0.36
CA ARG A 106 10.39 -12.96 1.02
C ARG A 106 10.50 -14.22 0.17
N MET A 107 10.27 -14.12 -1.14
CA MET A 107 10.38 -15.25 -2.06
C MET A 107 11.82 -15.80 -2.09
N SER A 108 12.82 -14.93 -2.15
CA SER A 108 14.23 -15.33 -2.08
C SER A 108 14.57 -16.03 -0.76
N ALA A 109 14.04 -15.55 0.38
CA ALA A 109 14.23 -16.20 1.67
C ALA A 109 13.60 -17.60 1.73
N TYR A 110 12.40 -17.77 1.17
CA TYR A 110 11.76 -19.09 1.05
C TYR A 110 12.56 -20.05 0.18
N ILE A 111 13.04 -19.60 -0.98
CA ILE A 111 13.86 -20.42 -1.88
C ILE A 111 15.16 -20.85 -1.19
N LEU A 112 15.87 -19.91 -0.56
CA LEU A 112 17.13 -20.19 0.13
C LEU A 112 16.95 -21.19 1.29
N THR A 113 15.81 -21.15 1.97
CA THR A 113 15.50 -22.11 3.05
C THR A 113 15.03 -23.46 2.50
N ALA A 114 14.30 -23.47 1.38
CA ALA A 114 13.79 -24.69 0.77
C ALA A 114 14.89 -25.54 0.13
N VAL A 115 15.90 -24.93 -0.50
CA VAL A 115 16.96 -25.66 -1.22
C VAL A 115 17.71 -26.66 -0.33
N PRO A 116 18.27 -26.28 0.83
CA PRO A 116 18.95 -27.23 1.73
C PRO A 116 18.03 -28.33 2.24
N ALA A 117 16.78 -27.99 2.59
CA ALA A 117 15.80 -28.96 3.07
C ALA A 117 15.40 -29.98 1.99
N LEU A 118 15.23 -29.52 0.75
CA LEU A 118 14.90 -30.36 -0.39
C LEU A 118 16.08 -31.26 -0.75
N LEU A 119 17.31 -30.72 -0.77
CA LEU A 119 18.53 -31.51 -0.98
C LEU A 119 18.72 -32.57 0.10
N PHE A 120 18.56 -32.21 1.38
CA PHE A 120 18.64 -33.16 2.49
C PHE A 120 17.64 -34.31 2.31
N THR A 121 16.39 -33.98 2.02
CA THR A 121 15.32 -34.97 1.80
C THR A 121 15.61 -35.85 0.57
N ALA A 122 16.08 -35.24 -0.52
CA ALA A 122 16.42 -35.95 -1.75
C ALA A 122 17.57 -36.94 -1.54
N ILE A 123 18.64 -36.54 -0.83
CA ILE A 123 19.76 -37.43 -0.51
C ILE A 123 19.28 -38.58 0.39
N MET A 124 18.43 -38.31 1.38
CA MET A 124 17.88 -39.35 2.25
C MET A 124 17.06 -40.42 1.49
N VAL A 125 16.32 -40.02 0.46
CA VAL A 125 15.49 -40.92 -0.35
C VAL A 125 16.31 -41.64 -1.43
N LEU A 126 17.19 -40.92 -2.14
CA LEU A 126 17.96 -41.45 -3.26
C LEU A 126 19.19 -42.25 -2.82
N MET A 127 19.81 -41.86 -1.71
CA MET A 127 21.03 -42.44 -1.16
C MET A 127 20.90 -42.67 0.36
N PRO A 128 20.04 -43.61 0.80
CA PRO A 128 19.76 -43.83 2.22
C PRO A 128 20.99 -44.29 3.02
N GLN A 129 22.04 -44.79 2.36
CA GLN A 129 23.30 -45.18 3.00
C GLN A 129 24.26 -44.00 3.23
N PHE A 130 24.02 -42.83 2.62
CA PHE A 130 24.93 -41.69 2.67
C PHE A 130 25.16 -41.14 4.09
N TYR A 131 24.13 -41.20 4.94
CA TYR A 131 24.20 -40.68 6.31
C TYR A 131 24.42 -41.76 7.39
N GLN A 132 24.48 -43.05 7.01
CA GLN A 132 24.52 -44.15 7.98
C GLN A 132 25.74 -44.11 8.90
N ASP A 133 26.92 -43.79 8.36
CA ASP A 133 28.17 -43.77 9.13
C ASP A 133 28.26 -42.62 10.14
N VAL A 134 27.41 -41.60 9.99
CA VAL A 134 27.48 -40.33 10.73
C VAL A 134 26.28 -40.15 11.67
N TRP A 135 25.24 -40.99 11.53
CA TRP A 135 23.98 -40.87 12.26
C TRP A 135 24.10 -41.20 13.76
N ASP A 136 24.96 -42.16 14.09
CA ASP A 136 25.19 -42.62 15.46
C ASP A 136 26.13 -41.71 16.25
N GLU A 137 26.77 -40.72 15.60
CA GLU A 137 27.72 -39.84 16.25
C GLU A 137 27.01 -38.62 16.88
N PRO A 138 27.16 -38.35 18.20
CA PRO A 138 26.45 -37.26 18.88
C PRO A 138 26.75 -35.87 18.29
N LYS A 139 27.93 -35.68 17.71
CA LYS A 139 28.38 -34.43 17.06
C LYS A 139 27.49 -34.04 15.88
N THR A 140 26.91 -35.02 15.18
CA THR A 140 26.04 -34.83 14.01
C THR A 140 24.76 -34.10 14.38
N TRP A 141 24.13 -34.50 15.49
CA TRP A 141 22.91 -33.86 15.99
C TRP A 141 23.15 -32.43 16.46
N TYR A 142 24.28 -32.15 17.12
CA TYR A 142 24.66 -30.79 17.48
C TYR A 142 24.86 -29.91 16.23
N MET A 143 25.58 -30.39 15.23
CA MET A 143 25.84 -29.63 14.00
C MET A 143 24.54 -29.38 13.21
N LEU A 144 23.67 -30.38 13.09
CA LEU A 144 22.37 -30.27 12.43
C LEU A 144 21.47 -29.26 13.13
N SER A 145 21.40 -29.32 14.47
CA SER A 145 20.64 -28.36 15.27
C SER A 145 21.17 -26.93 15.10
N GLY A 146 22.50 -26.75 15.01
CA GLY A 146 23.14 -25.47 14.74
C GLY A 146 22.79 -24.91 13.36
N THR A 147 22.81 -25.75 12.33
CA THR A 147 22.40 -25.35 10.96
C THR A 147 20.93 -24.95 10.90
N ILE A 148 20.04 -25.74 11.52
CA ILE A 148 18.60 -25.42 11.58
C ILE A 148 18.38 -24.11 12.35
N PHE A 149 19.05 -23.93 13.49
CA PHE A 149 18.98 -22.70 14.27
C PHE A 149 19.43 -21.49 13.46
N TRP A 150 20.55 -21.60 12.73
CA TRP A 150 21.07 -20.53 11.89
C TRP A 150 20.13 -20.18 10.73
N LEU A 151 19.51 -21.18 10.09
CA LEU A 151 18.51 -21.00 9.06
C LEU A 151 17.25 -20.29 9.59
N LEU A 152 16.74 -20.71 10.75
CA LEU A 152 15.59 -20.07 11.39
C LEU A 152 15.89 -18.61 11.77
N LEU A 153 17.09 -18.34 12.30
CA LEU A 153 17.50 -17.01 12.70
C LEU A 153 17.65 -16.08 11.48
N GLY A 154 18.26 -16.57 10.39
CA GLY A 154 18.32 -15.85 9.12
C GLY A 154 16.94 -15.54 8.54
N ASN A 155 16.03 -16.53 8.56
CA ASN A 155 14.66 -16.34 8.08
C ASN A 155 13.90 -15.33 8.95
N ALA A 156 14.05 -15.38 10.28
CA ALA A 156 13.44 -14.42 11.21
C ALA A 156 13.90 -12.97 10.94
N ILE A 157 15.19 -12.75 10.67
CA ILE A 157 15.72 -11.43 10.30
C ILE A 157 15.09 -10.94 8.98
N MET A 158 15.02 -11.81 7.97
CA MET A 158 14.41 -11.49 6.67
C MET A 158 12.92 -11.14 6.80
N PHE A 159 12.17 -11.89 7.60
CA PHE A 159 10.77 -11.58 7.90
C PHE A 159 10.62 -10.21 8.58
N LYS A 160 11.49 -9.92 9.57
CA LYS A 160 11.48 -8.63 10.27
C LYS A 160 11.78 -7.46 9.34
N MET A 161 12.79 -7.58 8.47
CA MET A 161 13.11 -6.55 7.46
C MET A 161 12.00 -6.38 6.42
N SER A 162 11.23 -7.42 6.13
CA SER A 162 10.12 -7.33 5.17
C SER A 162 8.85 -6.69 5.73
N ASN A 163 8.78 -6.46 7.05
CA ASN A 163 7.57 -5.99 7.74
C ASN A 163 7.65 -4.51 8.13
N PHE A 164 8.32 -3.68 7.32
CA PHE A 164 8.26 -2.23 7.49
C PHE A 164 6.83 -1.73 7.23
N ARG A 165 6.11 -1.50 8.33
CA ARG A 165 4.86 -0.77 8.36
C ARG A 165 5.22 0.72 8.27
N PHE A 166 4.81 1.37 7.19
CA PHE A 166 4.62 2.83 7.18
C PHE A 166 3.28 3.13 7.84
#